data_AF-A0A3D0U6W5-F1
#
_entry.id   AF-A0A3D0U6W5-F1
#
_cell.length_a   1.000
_cell.length_b   1.000
_cell.length_c   1.000
_cell.angle_alpha   90.00
_cell.angle_beta   90.00
_cell.angle_gamma   90.00
#
_symmetry.space_group_name_H-M   'P 1'
#
loop_
_entity.id
_entity.type
_entity.pdbx_description
1 polymer ?
#
loop_
_entity_poly.entity_id
_entity_poly.type
_entity_poly.pdbx_seq_one_letter_code
_entity_poly.pdbx_strand_id
1 'polypeptide(L)'
;GSEANAIAGGKRPLSSMTPTFMEYGPKDNRQFALIGTPGGSRIITMVFLGLLEALQQRGPQAWVDRPRFHHQFAPDVVQHETDAFDSAALADLKQRGHQLKDVGRHYGDMHAIRWYMHNGNVEAASDQRRLGKAMLGKAQ
;
A
#
# COMPACT_ATOMS: atom_id res chain seq x y z
N GLY A 1 -22.88 -0.71 3.51
CA GLY A 1 -22.39 -2.11 3.63
C GLY A 1 -22.80 -2.81 4.92
N SER A 2 -23.50 -2.16 5.85
CA SER A 2 -23.87 -2.73 7.15
C SER A 2 -24.81 -3.94 7.03
N GLU A 3 -25.85 -3.84 6.19
CA GLU A 3 -26.81 -4.93 5.99
C GLU A 3 -26.14 -6.16 5.33
N ALA A 4 -25.44 -5.95 4.21
CA ALA A 4 -24.72 -7.03 3.52
C ALA A 4 -23.61 -7.66 4.38
N ASN A 5 -23.04 -6.93 5.36
CA ASN A 5 -22.04 -7.44 6.29
C ASN A 5 -22.61 -7.74 7.70
N ALA A 6 -23.94 -7.88 7.85
CA ALA A 6 -24.55 -8.22 9.12
C ALA A 6 -24.11 -9.60 9.63
N ILE A 7 -24.11 -9.78 10.95
CA ILE A 7 -23.68 -11.01 11.63
C ILE A 7 -24.68 -12.14 11.33
N ALA A 8 -24.16 -13.32 10.99
CA ALA A 8 -24.95 -14.54 10.86
C ALA A 8 -24.07 -15.77 11.16
N GLY A 9 -24.68 -16.85 11.65
CA GLY A 9 -23.97 -18.11 11.93
C GLY A 9 -23.28 -18.66 10.69
N GLY A 10 -22.00 -19.01 10.80
CA GLY A 10 -21.20 -19.55 9.70
C GLY A 10 -20.81 -18.55 8.59
N LYS A 11 -21.27 -17.29 8.66
CA LYS A 11 -20.94 -16.26 7.67
C LYS A 11 -19.52 -15.72 7.88
N ARG A 12 -18.79 -15.55 6.76
CA ARG A 12 -17.48 -14.89 6.75
C ARG A 12 -17.67 -13.36 6.73
N PRO A 13 -17.04 -12.60 7.65
CA PRO A 13 -17.14 -11.16 7.64
C PRO A 13 -16.37 -10.56 6.45
N LEU A 14 -16.81 -9.38 6.00
CA LEU A 14 -16.07 -8.57 5.05
C LEU A 14 -14.69 -8.23 5.61
N SER A 15 -13.67 -8.31 4.76
CA SER A 15 -12.30 -7.94 5.07
C SER A 15 -11.74 -7.01 4.01
N SER A 16 -10.90 -6.06 4.43
CA SER A 16 -10.13 -5.19 3.54
C SER A 16 -8.76 -5.78 3.17
N MET A 17 -8.43 -6.98 3.66
CA MET A 17 -7.17 -7.64 3.32
C MET A 17 -7.03 -7.77 1.80
N THR A 18 -5.92 -7.29 1.27
CA THR A 18 -5.64 -7.26 -0.17
C THR A 18 -4.24 -7.83 -0.47
N PRO A 19 -3.95 -9.10 -0.11
CA PRO A 19 -2.70 -9.73 -0.55
C PRO A 19 -2.68 -9.81 -2.07
N THR A 20 -1.68 -9.22 -2.70
CA THR A 20 -1.67 -8.99 -4.16
C THR A 20 -0.42 -9.53 -4.82
N PHE A 21 -0.61 -10.18 -5.97
CA PHE A 21 0.42 -10.51 -6.95
C PHE A 21 0.06 -9.76 -8.23
N MET A 22 0.89 -8.83 -8.66
CA MET A 22 0.69 -8.08 -9.91
C MET A 22 1.80 -8.43 -10.89
N GLU A 23 1.41 -8.94 -12.05
CA GLU A 23 2.29 -9.10 -13.20
C GLU A 23 2.32 -7.81 -14.02
N TYR A 24 3.51 -7.29 -14.32
CA TYR A 24 3.66 -6.04 -15.06
C TYR A 24 4.96 -6.00 -15.88
N GLY A 25 5.09 -5.00 -16.75
CA GLY A 25 6.22 -4.85 -17.66
C GLY A 25 6.05 -5.56 -19.01
N PRO A 26 7.00 -5.35 -19.95
CA PRO A 26 6.95 -5.94 -21.28
C PRO A 26 7.14 -7.47 -21.21
N LYS A 27 6.71 -8.17 -22.25
CA LYS A 27 6.74 -9.65 -22.32
C LYS A 27 8.12 -10.22 -22.02
N ASP A 28 9.17 -9.59 -22.54
CA ASP A 28 10.57 -10.08 -22.43
C ASP A 28 11.26 -9.65 -21.12
N ASN A 29 10.67 -8.73 -20.36
CA ASN A 29 11.16 -8.29 -19.05
C ASN A 29 10.02 -8.21 -18.04
N ARG A 30 9.30 -9.33 -17.95
CA ARG A 30 8.14 -9.54 -17.09
C ARG A 30 8.55 -9.53 -15.63
N GLN A 31 7.81 -8.79 -14.82
CA GLN A 31 8.06 -8.61 -13.40
C GLN A 31 6.81 -8.96 -12.60
N PHE A 32 7.02 -9.46 -11.37
CA PHE A 32 5.96 -9.64 -10.39
C PHE A 32 6.19 -8.74 -9.19
N ALA A 33 5.16 -8.00 -8.80
CA ALA A 33 5.08 -7.31 -7.53
C ALA A 33 4.20 -8.13 -6.58
N LEU A 34 4.79 -8.65 -5.52
CA LEU A 34 4.09 -9.27 -4.40
C LEU A 34 4.01 -8.23 -3.30
N ILE A 35 2.81 -7.89 -2.85
CA ILE A 35 2.61 -6.79 -1.91
C ILE A 35 1.43 -7.05 -0.98
N GLY A 36 1.59 -6.66 0.28
CA GLY A 36 0.53 -6.72 1.28
C GLY A 36 0.88 -5.88 2.50
N THR A 37 -0.12 -5.51 3.28
CA THR A 37 0.03 -4.76 4.53
C THR A 37 -1.18 -5.00 5.44
N PRO A 38 -1.02 -4.98 6.78
CA PRO A 38 -2.13 -4.79 7.71
C PRO A 38 -2.53 -3.31 7.77
N GLY A 39 -3.66 -3.00 8.41
CA GLY A 39 -4.09 -1.60 8.62
C GLY A 39 -5.60 -1.31 8.51
N GLY A 40 -6.45 -2.32 8.67
CA GLY A 40 -7.91 -2.14 8.62
C GLY A 40 -8.40 -1.68 7.25
N SER A 41 -9.34 -0.73 7.22
CA SER A 41 -9.90 -0.17 5.98
C SER A 41 -8.85 0.49 5.07
N ARG A 42 -7.69 0.87 5.62
CA ARG A 42 -6.59 1.50 4.88
C ARG A 42 -5.78 0.54 4.01
N ILE A 43 -5.93 -0.79 4.21
CA ILE A 43 -5.13 -1.80 3.50
C ILE A 43 -5.22 -1.62 1.99
N ILE A 44 -6.44 -1.46 1.46
CA ILE A 44 -6.68 -1.34 0.02
C ILE A 44 -5.92 -0.14 -0.57
N THR A 45 -6.05 1.04 0.04
CA THR A 45 -5.39 2.26 -0.47
C THR A 45 -3.88 2.21 -0.31
N MET A 46 -3.36 1.62 0.77
CA MET A 46 -1.91 1.46 0.95
C MET A 46 -1.32 0.52 -0.11
N VAL A 47 -1.96 -0.63 -0.37
CA VAL A 47 -1.53 -1.54 -1.44
C VAL A 47 -1.57 -0.81 -2.79
N PHE A 48 -2.63 -0.06 -3.06
CA PHE A 48 -2.74 0.73 -4.29
C PHE A 48 -1.58 1.74 -4.45
N LEU A 49 -1.24 2.50 -3.40
CA LEU A 49 -0.11 3.43 -3.43
C LEU A 49 1.21 2.71 -3.73
N GLY A 50 1.47 1.55 -3.12
CA GLY A 50 2.68 0.77 -3.40
C GLY A 50 2.73 0.23 -4.83
N LEU A 51 1.58 -0.20 -5.38
CA LEU A 51 1.51 -0.65 -6.79
C LEU A 51 1.75 0.49 -7.78
N LEU A 52 1.34 1.74 -7.47
CA LEU A 52 1.66 2.89 -8.32
C LEU A 52 3.17 3.12 -8.42
N GLU A 53 3.92 2.91 -7.34
CA GLU A 53 5.38 3.00 -7.34
C GLU A 53 6.01 1.87 -8.18
N ALA A 54 5.45 0.66 -8.14
CA ALA A 54 5.86 -0.46 -8.98
C ALA A 54 5.67 -0.16 -10.47
N LEU A 55 4.52 0.43 -10.83
CA LEU A 55 4.23 0.83 -12.21
C LEU A 55 5.17 1.94 -12.72
N GLN A 56 5.69 2.77 -11.82
CA GLN A 56 6.77 3.75 -12.10
C GLN A 56 8.17 3.11 -12.16
N GLN A 57 8.27 1.77 -12.14
CA GLN A 57 9.53 1.01 -12.17
C GLN A 57 10.47 1.27 -10.98
N ARG A 58 9.97 1.88 -9.90
CA ARG A 58 10.76 2.11 -8.68
C ARG A 58 10.96 0.78 -7.93
N GLY A 59 12.04 0.67 -7.15
CA GLY A 59 12.33 -0.56 -6.39
C GLY A 59 11.40 -0.75 -5.19
N PRO A 60 11.28 -1.98 -4.64
CA PRO A 60 10.38 -2.30 -3.53
C PRO A 60 10.47 -1.40 -2.30
N GLN A 61 11.66 -0.86 -2.00
CA GLN A 61 11.84 0.06 -0.87
C GLN A 61 11.00 1.33 -1.05
N ALA A 62 10.90 1.85 -2.28
CA ALA A 62 10.05 3.01 -2.56
C ALA A 62 8.55 2.69 -2.40
N TRP A 63 8.14 1.43 -2.60
CA TRP A 63 6.74 1.01 -2.47
C TRP A 63 6.32 1.01 -1.00
N VAL A 64 7.16 0.42 -0.14
CA VAL A 64 6.90 0.34 1.29
C VAL A 64 7.07 1.70 1.98
N ASP A 65 8.03 2.52 1.55
CA ASP A 65 8.30 3.82 2.18
C ASP A 65 7.32 4.91 1.74
N ARG A 66 6.62 4.72 0.62
CA ARG A 66 5.68 5.69 0.05
C ARG A 66 4.81 6.33 1.14
N PRO A 67 4.88 7.66 1.36
CA PRO A 67 4.02 8.34 2.31
C PRO A 67 2.54 8.12 2.00
N ARG A 68 1.75 7.89 3.05
CA ARG A 68 0.41 7.30 2.93
C ARG A 68 -0.70 8.30 3.21
N PHE A 69 -1.75 8.24 2.40
CA PHE A 69 -3.01 8.91 2.65
C PHE A 69 -4.18 7.99 2.34
N HIS A 70 -5.35 8.31 2.89
CA HIS A 70 -6.53 7.47 2.84
C HIS A 70 -7.81 8.30 2.94
N HIS A 71 -8.76 8.00 2.08
CA HIS A 71 -10.15 8.45 2.16
C HIS A 71 -11.03 7.24 1.87
N GLN A 72 -12.14 7.11 2.60
CA GLN A 72 -13.03 5.94 2.53
C GLN A 72 -14.50 6.35 2.47
N PHE A 73 -14.77 7.50 1.84
CA PHE A 73 -16.09 8.14 1.75
C PHE A 73 -16.62 8.66 3.10
N ALA A 74 -16.75 7.80 4.11
CA ALA A 74 -17.22 8.16 5.45
C ALA A 74 -16.21 7.73 6.54
N PRO A 75 -15.78 8.64 7.43
CA PRO A 75 -16.03 10.08 7.41
C PRO A 75 -15.41 10.76 6.18
N ASP A 76 -15.99 11.88 5.74
CA ASP A 76 -15.52 12.64 4.57
C ASP A 76 -14.29 13.49 4.93
N VAL A 77 -13.16 12.81 5.10
CA VAL A 77 -11.88 13.41 5.46
C VAL A 77 -10.75 12.57 4.87
N VAL A 78 -9.77 13.25 4.28
CA VAL A 78 -8.52 12.63 3.84
C VAL A 78 -7.60 12.54 5.05
N GLN A 79 -7.38 11.32 5.52
CA GLN A 79 -6.41 11.01 6.56
C GLN A 79 -5.04 10.83 5.93
N HIS A 80 -4.00 11.43 6.48
CA HIS A 80 -2.66 11.35 5.91
C HIS A 80 -1.56 11.27 6.97
N GLU A 81 -0.42 10.69 6.60
CA GLU A 81 0.81 10.77 7.39
C GLU A 81 1.35 12.21 7.39
N THR A 82 2.20 12.54 8.36
CA THR A 82 2.67 13.91 8.61
C THR A 82 3.46 14.50 7.44
N ASP A 83 4.15 13.66 6.67
CA ASP A 83 4.99 14.02 5.52
C ASP A 83 4.37 13.61 4.17
N ALA A 84 3.08 13.22 4.16
CA ALA A 84 2.42 12.74 2.95
C ALA A 84 2.24 13.82 1.86
N PHE A 85 2.16 15.08 2.27
CA PHE A 85 1.92 16.22 1.38
C PHE A 85 2.82 17.39 1.78
N ASP A 86 3.36 18.09 0.79
CA ASP A 86 4.00 19.38 1.02
C ASP A 86 2.96 20.51 1.24
N SER A 87 3.43 21.69 1.62
CA SER A 87 2.54 22.83 1.92
C SER A 87 1.71 23.28 0.71
N ALA A 88 2.24 23.14 -0.51
CA ALA A 88 1.55 23.50 -1.73
C ALA A 88 0.40 22.53 -2.03
N ALA A 89 0.65 21.22 -1.91
CA ALA A 89 -0.36 20.18 -2.08
C ALA A 89 -1.46 20.27 -1.01
N LEU A 90 -1.09 20.54 0.26
CA LEU A 90 -2.07 20.77 1.32
C LEU A 90 -2.98 21.97 1.02
N ALA A 91 -2.44 23.06 0.48
CA ALA A 91 -3.21 24.25 0.12
C ALA A 91 -4.15 23.97 -1.07
N ASP A 92 -3.65 23.32 -2.12
CA ASP A 92 -4.44 22.97 -3.32
C ASP A 92 -5.59 22.01 -2.95
N LEU A 93 -5.33 20.97 -2.15
CA LEU A 93 -6.38 20.05 -1.69
C LEU A 93 -7.47 20.75 -0.87
N LYS A 94 -7.08 21.66 0.04
CA LYS A 94 -8.04 22.47 0.81
C LYS A 94 -8.85 23.41 -0.11
N GLN A 95 -8.21 24.02 -1.10
CA GLN A 95 -8.89 24.88 -2.08
C GLN A 95 -9.92 24.10 -2.91
N ARG A 96 -9.65 22.82 -3.19
CA ARG A 96 -10.60 21.89 -3.84
C ARG A 96 -11.73 21.41 -2.92
N GLY A 97 -11.72 21.82 -1.64
CA GLY A 97 -12.77 21.50 -0.68
C GLY A 97 -12.52 20.25 0.15
N HIS A 98 -11.33 19.63 0.07
CA HIS A 98 -11.04 18.45 0.89
C HIS A 98 -10.76 18.83 2.34
N GLN A 99 -11.39 18.11 3.27
CA GLN A 99 -10.99 18.11 4.67
C GLN A 99 -9.77 17.21 4.83
N LEU A 100 -8.70 17.74 5.44
CA LEU A 100 -7.45 17.02 5.66
C LEU A 100 -7.24 16.80 7.15
N LYS A 101 -6.83 15.58 7.53
CA LYS A 101 -6.48 15.20 8.89
C LYS A 101 -5.12 14.51 8.90
N ASP A 102 -4.13 15.21 9.42
CA ASP A 102 -2.89 14.57 9.85
C ASP A 102 -3.21 13.60 11.00
N VAL A 103 -2.81 12.34 10.86
CA VAL A 103 -3.04 11.31 11.88
C VAL A 103 -1.92 11.27 12.93
N GLY A 104 -0.90 12.14 12.81
CA GLY A 104 0.19 12.34 13.77
C GLY A 104 1.18 11.19 13.87
N ARG A 105 1.12 10.25 12.93
CA ARG A 105 1.98 9.06 12.88
C ARG A 105 1.99 8.44 11.50
N HIS A 106 3.04 7.70 11.22
CA HIS A 106 3.04 6.75 10.12
C HIS A 106 2.24 5.49 10.47
N TYR A 107 1.62 4.84 9.48
CA TYR A 107 0.75 3.68 9.71
C TYR A 107 0.88 2.62 8.62
N GLY A 108 0.58 1.37 8.97
CA GLY A 108 0.73 0.18 8.12
C GLY A 108 2.01 -0.59 8.45
N ASP A 109 2.22 -1.68 7.74
CA ASP A 109 3.38 -2.57 7.87
C ASP A 109 3.53 -3.36 6.57
N MET A 110 3.90 -2.64 5.51
CA MET A 110 3.92 -3.20 4.17
C MET A 110 5.15 -4.08 3.94
N HIS A 111 4.92 -5.26 3.38
CA HIS A 111 5.99 -6.10 2.87
C HIS A 111 5.83 -6.27 1.37
N ALA A 112 6.96 -6.19 0.67
CA ALA A 112 6.97 -6.21 -0.78
C ALA A 112 8.13 -7.04 -1.32
N ILE A 113 7.88 -7.72 -2.44
CA ILE A 113 8.88 -8.44 -3.22
C ILE A 113 8.69 -8.07 -4.69
N ARG A 114 9.79 -7.75 -5.37
CA ARG A 114 9.86 -7.69 -6.83
C ARG A 114 10.62 -8.89 -7.34
N TRP A 115 10.01 -9.65 -8.25
CA TRP A 115 10.63 -10.79 -8.90
C TRP A 115 10.75 -10.55 -10.39
N TYR A 116 11.96 -10.67 -10.92
CA TYR A 116 12.28 -10.59 -12.34
C TYR A 116 12.23 -11.97 -12.97
N MET A 117 11.25 -12.20 -13.85
CA MET A 117 11.05 -13.53 -14.45
C MET A 117 12.19 -13.96 -15.38
N HIS A 118 12.83 -13.00 -16.06
CA HIS A 118 13.83 -13.31 -17.09
C HIS A 118 15.15 -13.85 -16.53
N ASN A 119 15.53 -13.49 -15.30
CA ASN A 119 16.80 -13.88 -14.69
C ASN A 119 16.67 -14.44 -13.27
N GLY A 120 15.45 -14.51 -12.73
CA GLY A 120 15.20 -15.00 -11.38
C GLY A 120 15.60 -14.04 -10.26
N ASN A 121 16.06 -12.82 -10.57
CA ASN A 121 16.46 -11.86 -9.55
C ASN A 121 15.27 -11.45 -8.70
N VAL A 122 15.52 -11.33 -7.40
CA VAL A 122 14.53 -10.91 -6.41
C VAL A 122 15.05 -9.72 -5.64
N GLU A 123 14.17 -8.75 -5.44
CA GLU A 123 14.36 -7.67 -4.50
C GLU A 123 13.22 -7.73 -3.48
N ALA A 124 13.51 -7.39 -2.23
CA ALA A 124 12.51 -7.42 -1.17
C ALA A 124 12.67 -6.21 -0.26
N ALA A 125 11.55 -5.73 0.27
CA ALA A 125 11.53 -4.62 1.22
C ALA A 125 10.52 -4.91 2.34
N SER A 126 10.86 -4.36 3.51
CA SER A 126 10.01 -4.33 4.68
C SER A 126 9.83 -2.88 5.09
N ASP A 127 8.62 -2.54 5.49
CA ASP A 127 8.27 -1.20 5.97
C ASP A 127 9.03 -0.85 7.25
N GLN A 128 9.74 0.28 7.23
CA GLN A 128 10.53 0.77 8.37
C GLN A 128 9.64 1.37 9.48
N ARG A 129 8.34 1.54 9.23
CA ARG A 129 7.36 1.95 10.26
C ARG A 129 7.23 0.92 11.38
N ARG A 130 7.68 -0.32 11.14
CA ARG A 130 7.69 -1.45 12.10
C ARG A 130 9.05 -2.14 12.09
N LEU A 131 9.18 -3.21 12.87
CA LEU A 131 10.45 -3.92 13.12
C LEU A 131 10.75 -5.01 12.08
N GLY A 132 10.01 -5.07 10.98
CA GLY A 132 10.16 -6.11 9.98
C GLY A 132 11.51 -6.03 9.25
N LYS A 133 11.93 -7.16 8.66
CA LYS A 133 13.19 -7.27 7.91
C LYS A 133 12.99 -8.08 6.64
N ALA A 134 13.52 -7.59 5.53
CA ALA A 134 13.65 -8.35 4.29
C ALA A 134 15.03 -9.01 4.23
N MET A 135 15.08 -10.30 3.87
CA MET A 135 16.32 -11.05 3.68
C MET A 135 16.19 -11.89 2.41
N LEU A 136 17.20 -11.84 1.56
CA LEU A 136 17.29 -12.68 0.37
C LEU A 136 18.15 -13.90 0.69
N GLY A 137 17.62 -15.09 0.47
CA GLY A 137 18.40 -16.32 0.51
C GLY A 137 19.29 -16.45 -0.71
N LYS A 138 20.43 -17.13 -0.59
CA LYS A 138 21.18 -17.59 -1.76
C LYS A 138 20.41 -18.74 -2.40
N ALA A 139 20.24 -18.72 -3.73
CA ALA A 139 19.74 -19.88 -4.45
C ALA A 139 20.73 -21.05 -4.25
N GLN A 140 20.19 -22.23 -3.93
CA GLN A 140 20.95 -23.48 -3.87
C GLN A 140 21.21 -24.02 -5.28
#